data_AF-A0A4Z0NEK2-F1
#
_entry.id   AF-A0A4Z0NEK2-F1
#
_cell.length_a   1.000
_cell.length_b   1.000
_cell.length_c   1.000
_cell.angle_alpha   90.00
_cell.angle_beta   90.00
_cell.angle_gamma   90.00
#
_symmetry.space_group_name_H-M   'P 1'
#
loop_
_entity.id
_entity.type
_entity.pdbx_description
1 polymer ?
#
loop_
_entity_poly.entity_id
_entity_poly.type
_entity_poly.pdbx_seq_one_letter_code
_entity_poly.pdbx_strand_id
1 'polypeptide(L)'
;MSVIIVGGGMAGATLALAISQFSHGTLPVHLIEAKAPEADGHPGFDARAIALAAGTCQQLARIGVWQAISDCATAINTVHVSDRGHAGFVTLDAQDYSLAALGHVAELHDIGLRLFALLRKAPGVTLHCPERVASVSRTQQQVNVTLENGN
;
A
#
# COMPACT_ATOMS: atom_id res chain seq x y z
N MET A 1 -10.15 -11.25 19.00
CA MET A 1 -10.33 -11.34 17.53
C MET A 1 -9.08 -10.76 16.90
N SER A 2 -8.56 -11.36 15.84
CA SER A 2 -7.41 -10.87 15.07
C SER A 2 -7.75 -10.88 13.59
N VAL A 3 -6.97 -10.13 12.80
CA VAL A 3 -7.10 -10.06 11.34
C VAL A 3 -5.88 -10.71 10.71
N ILE A 4 -6.08 -11.58 9.73
CA ILE A 4 -5.00 -12.16 8.93
C ILE A 4 -5.08 -11.58 7.52
N ILE A 5 -4.00 -11.00 7.05
CA ILE A 5 -3.86 -10.43 5.71
C ILE A 5 -2.82 -11.27 4.97
N VAL A 6 -3.23 -11.89 3.86
CA VAL A 6 -2.36 -12.69 3.01
C VAL A 6 -1.98 -11.85 1.79
N GLY A 7 -0.71 -11.48 1.70
CA GLY A 7 -0.16 -10.56 0.70
C GLY A 7 0.17 -9.19 1.29
N GLY A 8 1.46 -8.88 1.36
CA GLY A 8 2.05 -7.61 1.80
C GLY A 8 2.30 -6.61 0.67
N GLY A 9 1.70 -6.79 -0.51
CA GLY A 9 1.69 -5.75 -1.54
C GLY A 9 1.04 -4.44 -1.07
N MET A 10 1.09 -3.38 -1.89
CA MET A 10 0.59 -2.03 -1.57
C MET A 10 -0.70 -2.01 -0.74
N ALA A 11 -1.74 -2.71 -1.20
CA ALA A 11 -3.04 -2.72 -0.55
C ALA A 11 -3.01 -3.42 0.82
N GLY A 12 -2.36 -4.59 0.92
CA GLY A 12 -2.28 -5.35 2.17
C GLY A 12 -1.44 -4.66 3.24
N ALA A 13 -0.30 -4.10 2.84
CA ALA A 13 0.54 -3.29 3.72
C ALA A 13 -0.19 -2.03 4.22
N THR A 14 -0.85 -1.31 3.31
CA THR A 14 -1.63 -0.12 3.67
C THR A 14 -2.81 -0.46 4.59
N LEU A 15 -3.51 -1.58 4.35
CA LEU A 15 -4.60 -2.05 5.20
C LEU A 15 -4.12 -2.40 6.61
N ALA A 16 -3.01 -3.12 6.73
CA ALA A 16 -2.43 -3.48 8.03
C ALA A 16 -2.05 -2.22 8.84
N LEU A 17 -1.41 -1.24 8.19
CA LEU A 17 -1.07 0.04 8.82
C LEU A 17 -2.31 0.84 9.21
N ALA A 18 -3.34 0.86 8.36
CA ALA A 18 -4.61 1.53 8.67
C ALA A 18 -5.30 0.90 9.89
N ILE A 19 -5.37 -0.43 9.97
CA ILE A 19 -5.94 -1.14 11.12
C ILE A 19 -5.12 -0.83 12.38
N SER A 20 -3.79 -0.90 12.30
CA SER A 20 -2.90 -0.55 13.41
C SER A 20 -3.15 0.86 13.92
N GLN A 21 -3.19 1.85 13.01
CA GLN A 21 -3.42 3.25 13.33
C GLN A 21 -4.79 3.47 13.99
N PHE A 22 -5.88 2.97 13.38
CA PHE A 22 -7.24 3.23 13.87
C PHE A 22 -7.60 2.43 15.12
N SER A 23 -6.99 1.27 15.32
CA SER A 23 -7.16 0.49 16.56
C SER A 23 -6.15 0.87 17.64
N HIS A 24 -5.19 1.77 17.36
CA HIS A 24 -4.07 2.04 18.25
C HIS A 24 -3.30 0.76 18.67
N GLY A 25 -3.23 -0.22 17.77
CA GLY A 25 -2.59 -1.52 17.99
C GLY A 25 -3.37 -2.50 18.89
N THR A 26 -4.60 -2.17 19.30
CA THR A 26 -5.39 -3.08 20.16
C THR A 26 -6.02 -4.24 19.39
N LEU A 27 -6.17 -4.12 18.06
CA LEU A 27 -6.61 -5.21 17.20
C LEU A 27 -5.39 -5.89 16.56
N PRO A 28 -5.05 -7.14 16.93
CA PRO A 28 -3.90 -7.83 16.35
C PRO A 28 -4.09 -8.10 14.85
N VAL A 29 -3.05 -7.82 14.07
CA VAL A 29 -2.98 -8.06 12.63
C VAL A 29 -1.78 -8.94 12.33
N HIS A 30 -2.01 -10.05 11.63
CA HIS A 30 -0.94 -10.88 11.08
C HIS A 30 -0.87 -10.66 9.57
N LEU A 31 0.22 -10.05 9.10
CA LEU A 31 0.47 -9.82 7.68
C LEU A 31 1.46 -10.86 7.17
N ILE A 32 1.07 -11.66 6.19
CA ILE A 32 1.90 -12.73 5.62
C ILE A 32 2.31 -12.32 4.21
N GLU A 33 3.62 -12.27 3.95
CA GLU A 33 4.17 -11.96 2.63
C GLU A 33 5.27 -12.94 2.24
N ALA A 34 5.15 -13.49 1.03
CA ALA A 34 6.04 -14.49 0.47
C ALA A 34 7.44 -13.95 0.17
N LYS A 35 7.56 -12.67 -0.17
CA LYS A 35 8.83 -12.05 -0.57
C LYS A 35 9.10 -10.77 0.22
N ALA A 36 10.26 -10.71 0.85
CA ALA A 36 10.75 -9.46 1.42
C ALA A 36 11.00 -8.44 0.28
N PRO A 37 10.62 -7.17 0.46
CA PRO A 37 10.86 -6.15 -0.57
C PRO A 37 12.34 -5.88 -0.81
N GLU A 38 13.22 -6.23 0.15
CA GLU A 38 14.68 -6.14 0.02
C GLU A 38 15.33 -7.34 -0.71
N ALA A 39 14.57 -8.39 -1.04
CA ALA A 39 15.16 -9.57 -1.68
C ALA A 39 15.57 -9.26 -3.14
N ASP A 40 16.85 -9.47 -3.45
CA ASP A 40 17.41 -9.33 -4.79
C ASP A 40 16.70 -10.29 -5.77
N GLY A 41 15.87 -9.72 -6.64
CA GLY A 41 15.11 -10.46 -7.64
C GLY A 41 13.68 -9.94 -7.75
N HIS A 42 13.47 -8.99 -8.68
CA HIS A 42 12.20 -8.34 -9.05
C HIS A 42 10.97 -8.85 -8.26
N PRO A 43 10.70 -8.27 -7.07
CA PRO A 43 9.74 -8.82 -6.12
C PRO A 43 8.48 -7.94 -6.05
N GLY A 44 7.38 -8.29 -6.72
CA GLY A 44 6.02 -7.75 -6.48
C GLY A 44 5.77 -6.26 -6.83
N PHE A 45 6.75 -5.40 -6.58
CA PHE A 45 6.90 -4.00 -6.91
C PHE A 45 7.95 -3.90 -8.02
N ASP A 46 7.56 -4.37 -9.20
CA ASP A 46 8.20 -4.04 -10.47
C ASP A 46 8.34 -2.51 -10.60
N ALA A 47 9.25 -2.00 -11.45
CA ALA A 47 9.56 -0.58 -11.70
C ALA A 47 8.37 0.26 -12.26
N ARG A 48 7.15 -0.23 -12.03
CA ARG A 48 5.88 0.41 -12.30
C ARG A 48 5.69 1.55 -11.30
N ALA A 49 5.44 2.73 -11.84
CA ALA A 49 4.95 3.85 -11.07
C ALA A 49 3.42 3.82 -10.97
N ILE A 50 2.87 4.37 -9.91
CA ILE A 50 1.43 4.60 -9.76
C ILE A 50 1.12 6.07 -9.61
N ALA A 51 0.02 6.51 -10.19
CA ALA A 51 -0.55 7.83 -9.95
C ALA A 51 -1.55 7.76 -8.79
N LEU A 52 -1.21 8.41 -7.67
CA LEU A 52 -2.06 8.58 -6.51
C LEU A 52 -2.84 9.89 -6.65
N ALA A 53 -4.17 9.83 -6.69
CA ALA A 53 -5.00 11.03 -6.66
C ALA A 53 -4.75 11.84 -5.37
N ALA A 54 -4.98 13.15 -5.41
CA ALA A 54 -4.83 14.02 -4.23
C ALA A 54 -5.64 13.52 -3.02
N GLY A 55 -6.87 13.04 -3.25
CA GLY A 55 -7.70 12.43 -2.21
C GLY A 55 -7.07 11.17 -1.59
N THR A 56 -6.42 10.33 -2.39
CA THR A 56 -5.67 9.17 -1.90
C THR A 56 -4.49 9.60 -1.02
N CYS A 57 -3.72 10.60 -1.46
CA CYS A 57 -2.62 11.16 -0.67
C CYS A 57 -3.10 11.65 0.70
N GLN A 58 -4.26 12.32 0.75
CA GLN A 58 -4.89 12.75 2.00
C GLN A 58 -5.28 11.58 2.91
N GLN A 59 -5.86 10.49 2.36
CA GLN A 59 -6.19 9.31 3.17
C GLN A 59 -4.94 8.62 3.70
N LEU A 60 -3.89 8.49 2.87
CA LEU A 60 -2.60 7.95 3.29
C LEU A 60 -1.96 8.82 4.39
N ALA A 61 -2.14 10.13 4.35
CA ALA A 61 -1.64 11.03 5.39
C ALA A 61 -2.34 10.83 6.75
N ARG A 62 -3.63 10.47 6.76
CA ARG A 62 -4.38 10.18 8.00
C ARG A 62 -3.87 8.95 8.73
N ILE A 63 -3.23 8.04 8.01
CA ILE A 63 -2.62 6.82 8.56
C ILE A 63 -1.09 6.90 8.63
N GLY A 64 -0.51 8.10 8.48
CA GLY A 64 0.94 8.33 8.60
C GLY A 64 1.78 7.79 7.43
N VAL A 65 1.16 7.22 6.40
CA VAL A 65 1.85 6.62 5.25
C VAL A 65 2.39 7.70 4.32
N TRP A 66 1.59 8.75 4.04
CA TRP A 66 1.98 9.78 3.07
C TRP A 66 3.30 10.47 3.45
N GLN A 67 3.48 10.78 4.74
CA GLN A 67 4.68 11.43 5.27
C GLN A 67 5.94 10.59 5.08
N ALA A 68 5.80 9.27 4.96
CA ALA A 68 6.91 8.38 4.74
C ALA A 68 7.28 8.23 3.25
N ILE A 69 6.41 8.63 2.31
CA ILE A 69 6.59 8.40 0.86
C ILE A 69 6.57 9.67 0.01
N SER A 70 6.17 10.82 0.57
CA SER A 70 5.98 12.05 -0.21
C SER A 70 7.27 12.60 -0.82
N ASP A 71 8.42 12.29 -0.24
CA ASP A 71 9.76 12.68 -0.71
C ASP A 71 10.20 11.92 -1.98
N CYS A 72 9.68 10.72 -2.21
CA CYS A 72 9.91 9.95 -3.43
C CYS A 72 8.73 10.03 -4.42
N ALA A 73 7.83 11.00 -4.23
CA ALA A 73 6.66 11.19 -5.08
C ALA A 73 6.74 12.50 -5.87
N THR A 74 6.39 12.45 -7.16
CA THR A 74 6.40 13.61 -8.07
C THR A 74 4.99 14.15 -8.25
N ALA A 75 4.80 15.45 -8.04
CA ALA A 75 3.50 16.10 -8.16
C ALA A 75 2.94 16.07 -9.60
N ILE A 76 1.64 15.84 -9.74
CA ILE A 76 0.87 15.95 -10.98
C ILE A 76 0.15 17.28 -10.95
N ASN A 77 0.71 18.31 -11.59
CA ASN A 77 0.08 19.64 -11.63
C ASN A 77 -0.99 19.75 -12.73
N THR A 78 -0.77 19.07 -13.85
CA THR A 78 -1.61 19.16 -15.04
C THR A 78 -1.85 17.76 -15.62
N VAL A 79 -3.07 17.48 -16.04
CA VAL A 79 -3.44 16.25 -16.77
C VAL A 79 -4.03 16.64 -18.12
N HIS A 80 -3.45 16.13 -19.20
CA HIS A 80 -3.93 16.34 -20.56
C HIS A 80 -4.53 15.05 -21.11
N VAL A 81 -5.79 15.12 -21.54
CA VAL A 81 -6.54 14.00 -22.10
C VAL A 81 -6.94 14.31 -23.53
N SER A 82 -6.55 13.44 -24.47
CA SER A 82 -6.90 13.51 -25.88
C SER A 82 -7.24 12.13 -26.41
N ASP A 83 -8.06 12.06 -27.46
CA ASP A 83 -8.40 10.80 -28.11
C ASP A 83 -7.91 10.76 -29.55
N ARG A 84 -7.30 9.64 -29.94
CA ARG A 84 -6.62 9.50 -31.23
C ARG A 84 -7.64 9.41 -32.35
N GLY A 85 -7.61 10.39 -33.25
CA GLY A 85 -8.50 10.47 -34.41
C GLY A 85 -9.75 11.33 -34.18
N HIS A 86 -9.91 11.91 -32.99
CA HIS A 86 -10.97 12.85 -32.68
C HIS A 86 -10.41 14.25 -32.44
N ALA A 87 -11.17 15.28 -32.85
CA ALA A 87 -10.85 16.66 -32.54
C ALA A 87 -11.30 16.99 -31.10
N GLY A 88 -10.42 17.64 -30.35
CA GLY A 88 -10.70 18.05 -28.97
C GLY A 88 -9.72 17.43 -27.97
N PHE A 89 -9.51 18.16 -26.88
CA PHE A 89 -8.72 17.72 -25.74
C PHE A 89 -9.29 18.38 -24.48
N VAL A 90 -9.01 17.78 -23.33
CA VAL A 90 -9.31 18.34 -22.02
C VAL A 90 -8.00 18.48 -21.27
N THR A 91 -7.77 19.66 -20.72
CA THR A 91 -6.68 19.90 -19.77
C THR A 91 -7.29 20.16 -18.42
N LEU A 92 -6.79 19.46 -17.40
CA LEU A 92 -7.11 19.69 -16.00
C LEU A 92 -5.88 20.30 -15.36
N ASP A 93 -6.00 21.47 -14.74
CA ASP A 93 -4.94 22.07 -13.93
C ASP A 93 -5.30 22.02 -12.44
N ALA A 94 -4.32 21.77 -11.57
CA ALA A 94 -4.53 21.72 -10.13
C ALA A 94 -5.11 23.04 -9.58
N GLN A 95 -4.73 24.18 -10.17
CA GLN A 95 -5.17 25.50 -9.75
C GLN A 95 -6.69 25.70 -9.95
N ASP A 96 -7.27 25.11 -11.00
CA ASP A 96 -8.72 25.18 -11.28
C ASP A 96 -9.56 24.58 -10.14
N TYR A 97 -8.96 23.66 -9.37
CA TYR A 97 -9.58 22.98 -8.24
C TYR A 97 -9.10 23.48 -6.88
N SER A 98 -8.30 24.56 -6.85
CA SER A 98 -7.65 25.06 -5.62
C SER A 98 -6.81 23.99 -4.90
N LEU A 99 -6.17 23.11 -5.67
CA LEU A 99 -5.28 22.06 -5.15
C LEU A 99 -3.82 22.44 -5.42
N ALA A 100 -2.92 22.01 -4.54
CA ALA A 100 -1.47 22.13 -4.79
C ALA A 100 -1.01 21.21 -5.93
N ALA A 101 -1.64 20.04 -6.06
CA ALA A 101 -1.44 19.07 -7.14
C ALA A 101 -2.72 18.23 -7.30
N LEU A 102 -3.00 17.75 -8.51
CA LEU A 102 -4.09 16.80 -8.79
C LEU A 102 -3.83 15.42 -8.17
N GLY A 103 -2.56 15.11 -7.93
CA GLY A 103 -2.08 13.85 -7.39
C GLY A 103 -0.56 13.78 -7.41
N HIS A 104 -0.01 12.58 -7.19
CA HIS A 104 1.42 12.34 -7.26
C HIS A 104 1.72 11.00 -7.92
N VAL A 105 2.80 10.94 -8.69
CA VAL A 105 3.34 9.69 -9.23
C VAL A 105 4.47 9.22 -8.32
N ALA A 106 4.49 7.95 -7.96
CA ALA A 106 5.58 7.37 -7.19
C ALA A 106 5.86 5.94 -7.64
N GLU A 107 7.14 5.55 -7.53
CA GLU A 107 7.60 4.21 -7.88
C GLU A 107 7.21 3.20 -6.80
N LEU A 108 6.65 2.08 -7.24
CA LEU A 108 6.13 1.06 -6.33
C LEU A 108 7.22 0.43 -5.48
N HIS A 109 8.43 0.27 -6.00
CA HIS A 109 9.56 -0.33 -5.29
C HIS A 109 9.91 0.46 -4.03
N ASP A 110 10.15 1.76 -4.19
CA ASP A 110 10.49 2.67 -3.09
C ASP A 110 9.37 2.76 -2.05
N ILE A 111 8.12 2.84 -2.52
CA ILE A 111 6.98 2.84 -1.60
C ILE A 111 6.91 1.52 -0.83
N GLY A 112 7.11 0.37 -1.48
CA GLY A 112 7.10 -0.94 -0.85
C GLY A 112 8.10 -1.03 0.30
N LEU A 113 9.35 -0.60 0.09
CA LEU A 113 10.39 -0.55 1.12
C LEU A 113 9.97 0.30 2.32
N ARG A 114 9.41 1.49 2.07
CA ARG A 114 8.98 2.42 3.12
C ARG A 114 7.77 1.87 3.90
N LEU A 115 6.81 1.25 3.21
CA LEU A 115 5.68 0.59 3.86
C LEU A 115 6.13 -0.55 4.78
N PHE A 116 7.07 -1.39 4.35
CA PHE A 116 7.60 -2.47 5.20
C PHE A 116 8.37 -1.94 6.41
N ALA A 117 9.13 -0.86 6.24
CA ALA A 117 9.78 -0.18 7.37
C ALA A 117 8.77 0.34 8.40
N LEU A 118 7.60 0.84 7.95
CA LEU A 118 6.50 1.22 8.83
C LEU A 118 5.86 0.00 9.49
N LEU A 119 5.58 -1.07 8.73
CA LEU A 119 4.94 -2.29 9.25
C LEU A 119 5.75 -2.93 10.39
N ARG A 120 7.09 -2.97 10.27
CA ARG A 120 7.98 -3.49 11.32
C ARG A 120 7.89 -2.73 12.64
N LYS A 121 7.40 -1.49 12.62
CA LYS A 121 7.26 -0.61 13.79
C LYS A 121 5.80 -0.42 14.22
N ALA A 122 4.85 -0.95 13.45
CA ALA A 122 3.44 -0.70 13.65
C ALA A 122 2.90 -1.50 14.85
N PRO A 123 2.29 -0.86 15.86
CA PRO A 123 1.77 -1.56 17.03
C PRO A 123 0.64 -2.52 16.63
N GLY A 124 0.63 -3.71 17.22
CA GLY A 124 -0.38 -4.73 16.94
C GLY A 124 -0.23 -5.43 15.58
N VAL A 125 0.79 -5.10 14.77
CA VAL A 125 1.08 -5.80 13.51
C VAL A 125 2.23 -6.78 13.71
N THR A 126 1.99 -8.04 13.39
CA THR A 126 3.02 -9.08 13.27
C THR A 126 3.24 -9.36 11.78
N LEU A 127 4.45 -9.06 11.30
CA LEU A 127 4.86 -9.32 9.92
C LEU A 127 5.52 -10.69 9.81
N HIS A 128 4.90 -11.60 9.06
CA HIS A 128 5.43 -12.91 8.70
C HIS A 128 6.01 -12.82 7.28
N CYS A 129 7.32 -12.55 7.18
CA CYS A 129 7.99 -12.37 5.90
C CYS A 129 9.49 -12.72 6.02
N PRO A 130 10.06 -13.52 5.09
CA PRO A 130 9.39 -14.16 3.96
C PRO A 130 8.63 -15.43 4.40
N GLU A 131 7.30 -15.45 4.22
CA GLU A 131 6.46 -16.59 4.59
C GLU A 131 5.30 -16.78 3.60
N ARG A 132 4.94 -18.03 3.34
CA ARG A 132 3.86 -18.41 2.42
C ARG A 132 2.79 -19.20 3.15
N VAL A 133 1.54 -18.99 2.75
CA VAL A 133 0.42 -19.77 3.26
C VAL A 133 0.40 -21.13 2.55
N ALA A 134 0.54 -22.20 3.33
CA ALA A 134 0.41 -23.58 2.86
C ALA A 134 -1.06 -24.02 2.78
N SER A 135 -1.86 -23.68 3.79
CA SER A 135 -3.28 -24.02 3.79
C SER A 135 -4.13 -23.07 4.63
N VAL A 136 -5.42 -23.02 4.33
CA VAL A 136 -6.41 -22.25 5.09
C VAL A 136 -7.58 -23.18 5.41
N SER A 137 -7.90 -23.34 6.68
CA SER A 137 -9.11 -24.02 7.13
C SER A 137 -10.06 -23.04 7.81
N ARG A 138 -11.35 -23.15 7.47
CA ARG A 138 -12.38 -22.24 7.96
C ARG A 138 -13.46 -23.04 8.67
N THR A 139 -13.83 -22.61 9.85
CA THR A 139 -14.97 -23.10 10.62
C THR A 139 -15.96 -21.96 10.81
N GLN A 140 -17.13 -22.23 11.39
CA GLN A 140 -18.08 -21.17 11.74
C GLN A 140 -17.54 -20.20 12.80
N GLN A 141 -16.58 -20.63 13.63
CA GLN A 141 -16.10 -19.87 14.78
C GLN A 141 -14.74 -19.21 14.56
N GLN A 142 -13.91 -19.80 13.70
CA GLN A 142 -12.53 -19.37 13.50
C GLN A 142 -11.98 -19.73 12.11
N VAL A 143 -10.94 -19.00 11.72
CA VAL A 143 -10.11 -19.27 10.54
C VAL A 143 -8.72 -19.61 11.02
N ASN A 144 -8.19 -20.76 10.59
CA ASN A 144 -6.81 -21.16 10.84
C ASN A 144 -6.04 -21.10 9.52
N VAL A 145 -4.84 -20.54 9.58
CA VAL A 145 -3.91 -20.44 8.45
C VAL A 145 -2.64 -21.15 8.88
N THR A 146 -2.15 -22.05 8.03
CA THR A 146 -0.88 -22.76 8.25
C THR A 146 0.12 -22.26 7.23
N LEU A 147 1.32 -21.90 7.69
CA LEU A 147 2.43 -21.43 6.89
C LEU A 147 3.29 -22.60 6.40
N GLU A 148 4.05 -22.39 5.32
CA GLU A 148 4.95 -23.42 4.75
C GLU A 148 6.06 -23.84 5.71
N ASN A 149 6.46 -22.97 6.63
CA ASN A 149 7.43 -23.28 7.70
C ASN A 149 6.85 -24.18 8.82
N GLY A 150 5.57 -24.52 8.77
CA GLY A 150 4.88 -25.36 9.76
C GLY A 150 4.25 -24.60 10.93
N ASN A 151 4.31 -23.27 10.96
CA ASN A 151 3.66 -22.41 11.95
C ASN A 151 2.22 -22.02 11.58
#